data_AF-A0A356TK10-F1
#
_entry.id   AF-A0A356TK10-F1
#
_cell.length_a   1.000
_cell.length_b   1.000
_cell.length_c   1.000
_cell.angle_alpha   90.00
_cell.angle_beta   90.00
_cell.angle_gamma   90.00
#
_symmetry.space_group_name_H-M   'P 1'
#
loop_
_entity.id
_entity.type
_entity.pdbx_description
1 polymer ?
#
loop_
_entity_poly.entity_id
_entity_poly.type
_entity_poly.pdbx_seq_one_letter_code
_entity_poly.pdbx_strand_id
1 'polypeptide(L)'
;MAALPMMALSLIACGSAPPPEASPTATLPDVRGPWADYPAERIRVSAEDAPALGAEAPLVTLVLFTDFECPYCRRFAPTVARLAAEHPDEIRLAFRHLPLPFHERALLAAEAAMEARAQGGDEMFWRYHDRLFETNALAPDDLLAHAEALGLDVARFRIALRGHVHSDAIEDDLDLADRVGARGTPSAYLNGRPLRGAVPFQELEAVFEEERALALTAMQRGVPRELLYAAAMREASDRPAPERDRPPARPRRQLDEGVIYAVPAGDAPQIGPDDAPVTIVMFSDFQCPFCSRALSTIDELRARHPDRIRLLYRHNPLPFHRDALPAALAAAEAGATILHLHARDPETGKPTQDPDAFRAFLPQLKQATGAVLNLTTGGSPHMTVAERMRPAAELKPEVASLNMGSMNFGLYPMLNRFTEFKHEWERQHLENSRDLVFKNTFADIQHILEVGNANGTRFEFECYDTSHLYNLAHFVDRGLVKAPFLVQTVFGLLGGIGAHPEDVAHMKRTADRLFGDDYVWSVLGAGRNQMNVAAQAAAQGGNVRVGLEDSLWISKGKLAESNADQVRKARLLLEGLGLEVATPDEARGMLDLKGADNVAF
;
A
#
# COMPACT_ATOMS: atom_id res chain seq x y z
N MET A 1 54.64 -46.77 8.46
CA MET A 1 53.79 -47.23 9.58
C MET A 1 53.35 -45.99 10.35
N ALA A 2 52.09 -45.64 10.56
CA ALA A 2 50.79 -46.02 10.02
C ALA A 2 49.93 -44.75 10.19
N ALA A 3 49.13 -44.36 9.19
CA ALA A 3 48.16 -43.27 9.31
C ALA A 3 46.77 -43.82 8.94
N LEU A 4 45.80 -43.51 9.81
CA LEU A 4 44.43 -44.03 9.85
C LEU A 4 43.63 -43.76 8.56
N PRO A 5 42.67 -44.63 8.20
CA PRO A 5 41.80 -44.45 7.04
C PRO A 5 40.60 -43.56 7.36
N MET A 6 40.35 -42.60 6.47
CA MET A 6 39.07 -41.90 6.32
C MET A 6 38.04 -42.88 5.72
N MET A 7 36.90 -42.99 6.39
CA MET A 7 35.75 -43.77 5.93
C MET A 7 34.95 -42.90 4.95
N ALA A 8 34.92 -43.31 3.67
CA ALA A 8 34.03 -42.78 2.65
C ALA A 8 32.73 -43.59 2.66
N LEU A 9 31.57 -42.92 2.67
CA LEU A 9 30.27 -43.55 2.43
C LEU A 9 29.86 -43.26 0.98
N SER A 10 29.64 -44.34 0.22
CA SER A 10 29.16 -44.32 -1.16
C SER A 10 27.72 -43.85 -1.28
N LEU A 11 27.43 -43.02 -2.28
CA LEU A 11 26.08 -42.83 -2.84
C LEU A 11 26.00 -43.60 -4.17
N ILE A 12 25.05 -44.53 -4.23
CA ILE A 12 24.66 -45.28 -5.43
C ILE A 12 23.77 -44.36 -6.27
N ALA A 13 24.19 -44.08 -7.50
CA ALA A 13 23.37 -43.42 -8.51
C ALA A 13 22.54 -44.49 -9.25
N CYS A 14 21.21 -44.41 -9.16
CA CYS A 14 20.31 -45.07 -10.09
C CYS A 14 19.88 -44.05 -11.16
N GLY A 15 20.05 -44.44 -12.42
CA GLY A 15 19.93 -43.58 -13.59
C GLY A 15 18.53 -43.00 -13.82
N SER A 16 18.49 -41.71 -14.11
CA SER A 16 17.39 -41.02 -14.76
C SER A 16 17.25 -41.52 -16.20
N ALA A 17 16.02 -41.87 -16.59
CA ALA A 17 15.64 -42.04 -17.98
C ALA A 17 15.99 -40.76 -18.78
N PRO A 18 16.37 -40.86 -20.07
CA PRO A 18 16.63 -39.69 -20.89
C PRO A 18 15.33 -38.88 -21.06
N PRO A 19 15.43 -37.54 -21.18
CA PRO A 19 14.27 -36.71 -21.47
C PRO A 19 13.64 -37.12 -22.81
N PRO A 20 12.32 -36.98 -22.98
CA PRO A 20 11.69 -37.20 -24.27
C PRO A 20 12.30 -36.23 -25.30
N GLU A 21 12.62 -36.76 -26.48
CA GLU A 21 13.11 -35.96 -27.61
C GLU A 21 12.15 -34.80 -27.88
N ALA A 22 12.69 -33.60 -27.98
CA ALA A 22 11.94 -32.43 -28.40
C ALA A 22 11.35 -32.68 -29.80
N SER A 23 10.02 -32.63 -29.89
CA SER A 23 9.32 -32.58 -31.18
C SER A 23 9.90 -31.45 -32.03
N PRO A 24 10.08 -31.66 -33.34
CA PRO A 24 10.69 -30.67 -34.22
C PRO A 24 9.89 -29.37 -34.13
N THR A 25 10.55 -28.29 -33.71
CA THR A 25 9.99 -26.93 -33.72
C THR A 25 9.61 -26.62 -35.16
N ALA A 26 8.32 -26.76 -35.49
CA ALA A 26 7.80 -26.39 -36.79
C ALA A 26 8.11 -24.91 -37.01
N THR A 27 9.04 -24.61 -37.93
CA THR A 27 9.35 -23.24 -38.32
C THR A 27 8.07 -22.59 -38.83
N LEU A 28 7.66 -21.50 -38.16
CA LEU A 28 6.52 -20.68 -38.56
C LEU A 28 6.66 -20.33 -40.05
N PRO A 29 5.66 -20.64 -40.90
CA PRO A 29 5.68 -20.20 -42.28
C PRO A 29 5.79 -18.67 -42.35
N ASP A 30 6.48 -18.17 -43.37
CA ASP A 30 6.62 -16.73 -43.68
C ASP A 30 5.32 -16.18 -44.29
N VAL A 31 4.22 -16.39 -43.58
CA VAL A 31 2.85 -16.01 -43.93
C VAL A 31 2.35 -15.07 -42.86
N ARG A 32 2.02 -13.83 -43.25
CA ARG A 32 1.43 -12.82 -42.37
C ARG A 32 -0.05 -13.12 -42.12
N GLY A 33 -0.43 -13.27 -40.86
CA GLY A 33 -1.80 -13.38 -40.39
C GLY A 33 -2.58 -12.07 -40.52
N PRO A 34 -3.86 -12.05 -40.12
CA PRO A 34 -4.72 -10.88 -40.21
C PRO A 34 -4.63 -9.95 -39.00
N TRP A 35 -3.89 -10.32 -37.94
CA TRP A 35 -3.91 -9.63 -36.65
C TRP A 35 -3.23 -8.27 -36.69
N ALA A 36 -2.16 -8.12 -37.46
CA ALA A 36 -1.47 -6.84 -37.62
C ALA A 36 -2.30 -5.78 -38.38
N ASP A 37 -3.30 -6.20 -39.15
CA ASP A 37 -4.19 -5.31 -39.91
C ASP A 37 -5.53 -5.07 -39.20
N TYR A 38 -5.78 -5.74 -38.07
CA TYR A 38 -7.02 -5.61 -37.31
C TYR A 38 -6.91 -4.48 -36.28
N PRO A 39 -7.91 -3.57 -36.16
CA PRO A 39 -7.82 -2.38 -35.32
C PRO A 39 -8.10 -2.66 -33.83
N ALA A 40 -7.39 -3.63 -33.23
CA ALA A 40 -7.43 -3.89 -31.80
C ALA A 40 -6.01 -4.00 -31.23
N GLU A 41 -5.84 -3.54 -29.99
CA GLU A 41 -4.58 -3.70 -29.25
C GLU A 41 -4.27 -5.19 -29.07
N ARG A 42 -3.00 -5.57 -29.27
CA ARG A 42 -2.52 -6.93 -29.07
C ARG A 42 -1.14 -6.93 -28.45
N ILE A 43 -1.05 -7.61 -27.30
CA ILE A 43 0.15 -7.68 -26.47
C ILE A 43 0.74 -9.08 -26.55
N ARG A 44 2.06 -9.16 -26.74
CA ARG A 44 2.77 -10.42 -26.71
C ARG A 44 2.75 -10.97 -25.29
N VAL A 45 2.09 -12.10 -25.10
CA VAL A 45 1.95 -12.78 -23.81
C VAL A 45 2.25 -14.26 -23.98
N SER A 46 3.09 -14.84 -23.13
CA SER A 46 3.43 -16.25 -23.25
C SER A 46 2.34 -17.13 -22.66
N ALA A 47 1.95 -18.17 -23.40
CA ALA A 47 1.11 -19.28 -22.91
C ALA A 47 1.94 -20.55 -22.62
N GLU A 48 3.26 -20.49 -22.82
CA GLU A 48 4.17 -21.64 -22.65
C GLU A 48 4.37 -21.96 -21.16
N ASP A 49 4.49 -23.25 -20.85
CA ASP A 49 4.67 -23.77 -19.48
C ASP A 49 3.56 -23.43 -18.47
N ALA A 50 2.51 -22.71 -18.88
CA ALA A 50 1.31 -22.47 -18.10
C ALA A 50 0.49 -23.76 -17.95
N PRO A 51 -0.17 -24.00 -16.81
CA PRO A 51 -1.21 -25.03 -16.71
C PRO A 51 -2.30 -24.76 -17.76
N ALA A 52 -2.56 -25.73 -18.63
CA ALA A 52 -3.45 -25.56 -19.77
C ALA A 52 -4.68 -26.47 -19.69
N LEU A 53 -5.82 -25.98 -20.19
CA LEU A 53 -7.06 -26.75 -20.35
C LEU A 53 -7.66 -26.48 -21.74
N GLY A 54 -8.24 -27.48 -22.38
CA GLY A 54 -8.90 -27.36 -23.67
C GLY A 54 -8.05 -27.87 -24.84
N ALA A 55 -8.25 -27.30 -26.02
CA ALA A 55 -7.77 -27.86 -27.28
C ALA A 55 -6.22 -27.91 -27.41
N GLU A 56 -5.70 -29.00 -27.98
CA GLU A 56 -4.28 -29.13 -28.38
C GLU A 56 -3.91 -28.25 -29.59
N ALA A 57 -4.88 -27.93 -30.43
CA ALA A 57 -4.74 -26.98 -31.54
C ALA A 57 -5.89 -25.95 -31.50
N PRO A 58 -5.83 -24.96 -30.59
CA PRO A 58 -6.91 -24.00 -30.40
C PRO A 58 -6.98 -22.99 -31.56
N LEU A 59 -8.19 -22.50 -31.85
CA LEU A 59 -8.38 -21.28 -32.64
C LEU A 59 -8.10 -20.03 -31.78
N VAL A 60 -8.45 -20.09 -30.49
CA VAL A 60 -8.26 -18.99 -29.54
C VAL A 60 -7.56 -19.51 -28.28
N THR A 61 -6.45 -18.88 -27.90
CA THR A 61 -5.81 -19.11 -26.59
C THR A 61 -6.14 -17.94 -25.68
N LEU A 62 -6.70 -18.24 -24.51
CA LEU A 62 -7.00 -17.28 -23.44
C LEU A 62 -5.94 -17.44 -22.35
N VAL A 63 -5.05 -16.46 -22.20
CA VAL A 63 -4.13 -16.39 -21.06
C VAL A 63 -4.79 -15.61 -19.93
N LEU A 64 -4.94 -16.21 -18.76
CA LEU A 64 -5.66 -15.63 -17.62
C LEU A 64 -4.73 -15.44 -16.43
N PHE A 65 -4.48 -14.18 -16.04
CA PHE A 65 -3.85 -13.82 -14.78
C PHE A 65 -4.89 -13.72 -13.68
N THR A 66 -4.72 -14.51 -12.63
CA THR A 66 -5.74 -14.66 -11.59
C THR A 66 -5.15 -15.00 -10.22
N ASP A 67 -6.02 -14.92 -9.22
CA ASP A 67 -5.74 -15.02 -7.79
C ASP A 67 -6.92 -15.74 -7.12
N PHE A 68 -6.62 -16.77 -6.32
CA PHE A 68 -7.61 -17.63 -5.66
C PHE A 68 -8.41 -16.95 -4.53
N GLU A 69 -7.85 -15.90 -3.91
CA GLU A 69 -8.50 -15.12 -2.86
C GLU A 69 -9.29 -13.93 -3.44
N CYS A 70 -9.05 -13.57 -4.71
CA CYS A 70 -9.70 -12.45 -5.35
C CYS A 70 -11.21 -12.71 -5.60
N PRO A 71 -12.11 -11.86 -5.06
CA PRO A 71 -13.55 -12.03 -5.25
C PRO A 71 -14.01 -11.80 -6.69
N TYR A 72 -13.27 -11.02 -7.49
CA TYR A 72 -13.56 -10.82 -8.92
C TYR A 72 -13.18 -12.04 -9.75
N CYS A 73 -12.03 -12.66 -9.45
CA CYS A 73 -11.59 -13.90 -10.07
C CYS A 73 -12.59 -15.03 -9.84
N ARG A 74 -13.07 -15.17 -8.60
CA ARG A 74 -14.12 -16.13 -8.24
C ARG A 74 -15.41 -15.91 -9.03
N ARG A 75 -15.80 -14.66 -9.29
CA ARG A 75 -16.98 -14.35 -10.13
C ARG A 75 -16.73 -14.60 -11.61
N PHE A 76 -15.50 -14.46 -12.09
CA PHE A 76 -15.15 -14.62 -13.50
C PHE A 76 -14.87 -16.07 -13.90
N ALA A 77 -14.38 -16.90 -12.98
CA ALA A 77 -14.05 -18.30 -13.25
C ALA A 77 -15.22 -19.09 -13.90
N PRO A 78 -16.49 -18.99 -13.43
CA PRO A 78 -17.61 -19.63 -14.10
C PRO A 78 -17.86 -19.11 -15.52
N THR A 79 -17.57 -17.84 -15.80
CA THR A 79 -17.72 -17.23 -17.13
C THR A 79 -16.70 -17.81 -18.11
N VAL A 80 -15.43 -17.95 -17.68
CA VAL A 80 -14.36 -18.56 -18.47
C VAL A 80 -14.62 -20.06 -18.67
N ALA A 81 -15.05 -20.76 -17.62
CA ALA A 81 -15.39 -22.19 -17.69
C ALA A 81 -16.56 -22.44 -18.66
N ARG A 82 -17.58 -21.57 -18.66
CA ARG A 82 -18.68 -21.65 -19.63
C ARG A 82 -18.19 -21.51 -21.07
N LEU A 83 -17.33 -20.52 -21.36
CA LEU A 83 -16.77 -20.34 -22.70
C LEU A 83 -15.98 -21.59 -23.14
N ALA A 84 -15.17 -22.15 -22.23
CA ALA A 84 -14.42 -23.36 -22.51
C ALA A 84 -15.32 -24.59 -22.78
N ALA A 85 -16.42 -24.72 -22.04
CA ALA A 85 -17.38 -25.81 -22.22
C ALA A 85 -18.21 -25.68 -23.52
N GLU A 86 -18.50 -24.45 -23.96
CA GLU A 86 -19.23 -24.20 -25.21
C GLU A 86 -18.34 -24.37 -26.45
N HIS A 87 -17.01 -24.22 -26.32
CA HIS A 87 -16.03 -24.28 -27.42
C HIS A 87 -14.84 -25.24 -27.16
N PRO A 88 -15.06 -26.50 -26.76
CA PRO A 88 -14.02 -27.38 -26.22
C PRO A 88 -12.88 -27.70 -27.22
N ASP A 89 -13.19 -27.72 -28.52
CA ASP A 89 -12.23 -28.00 -29.59
C ASP A 89 -11.55 -26.73 -30.16
N GLU A 90 -12.02 -25.54 -29.77
CA GLU A 90 -11.60 -24.27 -30.37
C GLU A 90 -10.83 -23.37 -29.39
N ILE A 91 -10.95 -23.59 -28.07
CA ILE A 91 -10.29 -22.75 -27.06
C ILE A 91 -9.25 -23.52 -26.24
N ARG A 92 -8.16 -22.84 -25.89
CA ARG A 92 -7.22 -23.24 -24.84
C ARG A 92 -7.20 -22.17 -23.76
N LEU A 93 -7.36 -22.57 -22.52
CA LEU A 93 -7.10 -21.73 -21.36
C LEU A 93 -5.66 -21.97 -20.91
N ALA A 94 -4.91 -20.90 -20.67
CA ALA A 94 -3.58 -20.92 -20.08
C ALA A 94 -3.61 -20.10 -18.79
N PHE A 95 -3.38 -20.75 -17.65
CA PHE A 95 -3.47 -20.13 -16.35
C PHE A 95 -2.15 -19.44 -15.96
N ARG A 96 -2.22 -18.23 -15.42
CA ARG A 96 -1.09 -17.49 -14.85
C ARG A 96 -1.42 -17.00 -13.45
N HIS A 97 -0.52 -17.21 -12.51
CA HIS A 97 -0.66 -16.73 -11.15
C HIS A 97 -0.37 -15.22 -11.07
N LEU A 98 -1.26 -14.48 -10.42
CA LEU A 98 -1.03 -13.07 -10.06
C LEU A 98 -1.53 -12.85 -8.62
N PRO A 99 -0.95 -13.53 -7.61
CA PRO A 99 -1.33 -13.34 -6.22
C PRO A 99 -1.10 -11.88 -5.82
N LEU A 100 -2.17 -11.19 -5.45
CA LEU A 100 -2.11 -9.80 -5.08
C LEU A 100 -1.55 -9.66 -3.66
N PRO A 101 -0.68 -8.66 -3.40
CA PRO A 101 0.05 -8.58 -2.13
C PRO A 101 -0.84 -8.31 -0.90
N PHE A 102 -2.08 -7.88 -1.11
CA PHE A 102 -3.09 -7.67 -0.08
C PHE A 102 -4.01 -8.88 0.16
N HIS A 103 -3.78 -9.99 -0.55
CA HIS A 103 -4.44 -11.27 -0.32
C HIS A 103 -3.48 -12.23 0.39
N GLU A 104 -3.66 -12.39 1.70
CA GLU A 104 -2.70 -13.07 2.59
C GLU A 104 -2.47 -14.54 2.24
N ARG A 105 -3.44 -15.19 1.61
CA ARG A 105 -3.46 -16.62 1.28
C ARG A 105 -3.18 -16.88 -0.20
N ALA A 106 -3.28 -15.88 -1.06
CA ALA A 106 -3.16 -16.03 -2.51
C ALA A 106 -1.84 -16.67 -2.96
N LEU A 107 -0.71 -16.24 -2.40
CA LEU A 107 0.61 -16.77 -2.76
C LEU A 107 0.72 -18.26 -2.40
N LEU A 108 0.33 -18.63 -1.17
CA LEU A 108 0.41 -20.02 -0.74
C LEU A 108 -0.57 -20.92 -1.49
N ALA A 109 -1.76 -20.39 -1.84
CA ALA A 109 -2.73 -21.07 -2.68
C ALA A 109 -2.21 -21.29 -4.12
N ALA A 110 -1.48 -20.32 -4.66
CA ALA A 110 -0.81 -20.42 -5.96
C ALA A 110 0.25 -21.54 -5.96
N GLU A 111 1.14 -21.55 -4.97
CA GLU A 111 2.12 -22.63 -4.80
C GLU A 111 1.47 -24.00 -4.60
N ALA A 112 0.35 -24.06 -3.87
CA ALA A 112 -0.40 -25.29 -3.68
C ALA A 112 -0.99 -25.84 -4.99
N ALA A 113 -1.52 -24.98 -5.85
CA ALA A 113 -1.99 -25.39 -7.17
C ALA A 113 -0.84 -25.91 -8.05
N MET A 114 0.33 -25.27 -7.98
CA MET A 114 1.53 -25.73 -8.69
C MET A 114 2.07 -27.06 -8.16
N GLU A 115 1.95 -27.33 -6.85
CA GLU A 115 2.28 -28.66 -6.31
C GLU A 115 1.29 -29.73 -6.77
N ALA A 116 0.00 -29.41 -6.88
CA ALA A 116 -0.98 -30.32 -7.46
C ALA A 116 -0.59 -30.68 -8.90
N ARG A 117 -0.16 -29.69 -9.69
CA ARG A 117 0.38 -29.90 -11.04
C ARG A 117 1.63 -30.78 -11.03
N ALA A 118 2.56 -30.54 -10.11
CA ALA A 118 3.81 -31.30 -10.01
C ALA A 118 3.60 -32.77 -9.61
N GLN A 119 2.42 -33.14 -9.10
CA GLN A 119 2.07 -34.51 -8.73
C GLN A 119 1.20 -35.22 -9.79
N GLY A 120 0.35 -34.49 -10.53
CA GLY A 120 -0.62 -35.09 -11.44
C GLY A 120 -0.81 -34.37 -12.78
N GLY A 121 0.09 -33.47 -13.15
CA GLY A 121 0.02 -32.69 -14.40
C GLY A 121 -1.11 -31.67 -14.41
N ASP A 122 -1.40 -31.12 -15.59
CA ASP A 122 -2.39 -30.06 -15.77
C ASP A 122 -3.80 -30.50 -15.36
N GLU A 123 -4.17 -31.76 -15.58
CA GLU A 123 -5.46 -32.29 -15.11
C GLU A 123 -5.63 -32.12 -13.60
N MET A 124 -4.58 -32.41 -12.83
CA MET A 124 -4.61 -32.27 -11.38
C MET A 124 -4.56 -30.81 -10.93
N PHE A 125 -3.83 -29.95 -11.66
CA PHE A 125 -3.89 -28.51 -11.45
C PHE A 125 -5.34 -28.00 -11.52
N TRP A 126 -6.07 -28.34 -12.58
CA TRP A 126 -7.44 -27.86 -12.80
C TRP A 126 -8.43 -28.41 -11.78
N ARG A 127 -8.31 -29.68 -11.37
CA ARG A 127 -9.12 -30.24 -10.28
C ARG A 127 -8.89 -29.50 -8.95
N TYR A 128 -7.63 -29.15 -8.64
CA TYR A 128 -7.29 -28.42 -7.43
C TYR A 128 -7.75 -26.95 -7.52
N HIS A 129 -7.52 -26.30 -8.65
CA HIS A 129 -8.00 -24.98 -9.01
C HIS A 129 -9.50 -24.82 -8.78
N ASP A 130 -10.31 -25.74 -9.32
CA ASP A 130 -11.77 -25.67 -9.21
C ASP A 130 -12.21 -25.74 -7.76
N ARG A 131 -11.60 -26.64 -6.96
CA ARG A 131 -11.85 -26.70 -5.51
C ARG A 131 -11.53 -25.38 -4.82
N LEU A 132 -10.40 -24.75 -5.12
CA LEU A 132 -10.03 -23.48 -4.49
C LEU A 132 -11.02 -22.34 -4.84
N PHE A 133 -11.57 -22.32 -6.05
CA PHE A 133 -12.59 -21.32 -6.43
C PHE A 133 -14.01 -21.63 -5.93
N GLU A 134 -14.27 -22.83 -5.42
CA GLU A 134 -15.54 -23.22 -4.80
C GLU A 134 -15.63 -22.84 -3.30
N THR A 135 -14.51 -22.60 -2.63
CA THR A 135 -14.47 -22.29 -1.18
C THR A 135 -13.56 -21.11 -0.83
N ASN A 136 -13.78 -20.45 0.31
CA ASN A 136 -12.84 -19.45 0.86
C ASN A 136 -11.83 -20.05 1.85
N ALA A 137 -11.84 -21.38 2.01
CA ALA A 137 -10.93 -22.12 2.88
C ALA A 137 -9.55 -22.23 2.23
N LEU A 138 -8.71 -21.20 2.42
CA LEU A 138 -7.37 -21.09 1.84
C LEU A 138 -6.26 -21.05 2.91
N ALA A 139 -6.58 -21.37 4.17
CA ALA A 139 -5.56 -21.49 5.20
C ALA A 139 -4.62 -22.68 4.88
N PRO A 140 -3.39 -22.70 5.41
CA PRO A 140 -2.43 -23.78 5.12
C PRO A 140 -3.00 -25.19 5.32
N ASP A 141 -3.76 -25.41 6.39
CA ASP A 141 -4.39 -26.72 6.66
C ASP A 141 -5.55 -27.03 5.70
N ASP A 142 -6.28 -26.01 5.22
CA ASP A 142 -7.34 -26.18 4.23
C ASP A 142 -6.76 -26.62 2.88
N LEU A 143 -5.64 -26.01 2.47
CA LEU A 143 -4.92 -26.37 1.24
C LEU A 143 -4.48 -27.85 1.30
N LEU A 144 -3.93 -28.30 2.43
CA LEU A 144 -3.58 -29.70 2.64
C LEU A 144 -4.81 -30.62 2.60
N ALA A 145 -5.94 -30.21 3.20
CA ALA A 145 -7.18 -30.98 3.17
C ALA A 145 -7.77 -31.09 1.76
N HIS A 146 -7.65 -30.04 0.95
CA HIS A 146 -8.03 -30.08 -0.47
C HIS A 146 -7.14 -31.03 -1.27
N ALA A 147 -5.85 -31.07 -0.97
CA ALA A 147 -4.91 -31.99 -1.61
C ALA A 147 -5.26 -33.44 -1.25
N GLU A 148 -5.51 -33.71 0.03
CA GLU A 148 -5.93 -35.03 0.52
C GLU A 148 -7.22 -35.51 -0.15
N ALA A 149 -8.21 -34.62 -0.27
CA ALA A 149 -9.49 -34.93 -0.92
C ALA A 149 -9.35 -35.32 -2.41
N LEU A 150 -8.28 -34.90 -3.07
CA LEU A 150 -7.94 -35.27 -4.44
C LEU A 150 -6.98 -36.46 -4.54
N GLY A 151 -6.60 -37.06 -3.42
CA GLY A 151 -5.70 -38.21 -3.37
C GLY A 151 -4.23 -37.84 -3.60
N LEU A 152 -3.85 -36.58 -3.38
CA LEU A 152 -2.47 -36.11 -3.53
C LEU A 152 -1.61 -36.47 -2.30
N ASP A 153 -0.30 -36.55 -2.48
CA ASP A 153 0.64 -36.81 -1.40
C ASP A 153 0.77 -35.58 -0.50
N VAL A 154 0.01 -35.59 0.60
CA VAL A 154 -0.03 -34.52 1.60
C VAL A 154 1.32 -34.30 2.29
N ALA A 155 2.14 -35.34 2.44
CA ALA A 155 3.46 -35.22 3.05
C ALA A 155 4.40 -34.42 2.15
N ARG A 156 4.41 -34.74 0.85
CA ARG A 156 5.14 -33.97 -0.16
C ARG A 156 4.60 -32.55 -0.28
N PHE A 157 3.28 -32.36 -0.26
CA PHE A 157 2.63 -31.04 -0.25
C PHE A 157 3.11 -30.15 0.90
N ARG A 158 3.14 -30.69 2.11
CA ARG A 158 3.59 -29.95 3.30
C ARG A 158 5.05 -29.53 3.19
N ILE A 159 5.91 -30.36 2.58
CA ILE A 159 7.30 -30.02 2.31
C ILE A 159 7.38 -28.90 1.26
N ALA A 160 6.64 -29.04 0.17
CA ALA A 160 6.63 -28.06 -0.92
C ALA A 160 6.19 -26.67 -0.44
N LEU A 161 5.09 -26.58 0.32
CA LEU A 161 4.55 -25.32 0.84
C LEU A 161 5.43 -24.68 1.92
N ARG A 162 6.09 -25.47 2.78
CA ARG A 162 7.03 -24.93 3.78
C ARG A 162 8.33 -24.47 3.16
N GLY A 163 8.77 -25.15 2.10
CA GLY A 163 10.01 -24.87 1.40
C GLY A 163 9.86 -23.85 0.28
N HIS A 164 8.64 -23.40 -0.01
CA HIS A 164 8.32 -22.55 -1.15
C HIS A 164 8.84 -23.09 -2.49
N VAL A 165 8.70 -24.41 -2.72
CA VAL A 165 9.32 -25.11 -3.86
C VAL A 165 8.89 -24.54 -5.21
N HIS A 166 7.71 -23.93 -5.30
CA HIS A 166 7.15 -23.38 -6.53
C HIS A 166 7.28 -21.85 -6.65
N SER A 167 8.00 -21.19 -5.74
CA SER A 167 8.13 -19.72 -5.74
C SER A 167 8.61 -19.16 -7.06
N ASP A 168 9.61 -19.79 -7.68
CA ASP A 168 10.21 -19.31 -8.92
C ASP A 168 9.19 -19.27 -10.07
N ALA A 169 8.32 -20.28 -10.16
CA ALA A 169 7.25 -20.31 -11.16
C ALA A 169 6.20 -19.20 -10.92
N ILE A 170 5.94 -18.86 -9.66
CA ILE A 170 5.05 -17.73 -9.33
C ILE A 170 5.73 -16.40 -9.67
N GLU A 171 7.02 -16.25 -9.38
CA GLU A 171 7.80 -15.07 -9.72
C GLU A 171 7.87 -14.86 -11.24
N ASP A 172 8.03 -15.92 -12.04
CA ASP A 172 8.00 -15.87 -13.50
C ASP A 172 6.65 -15.37 -14.04
N ASP A 173 5.54 -15.80 -13.43
CA ASP A 173 4.21 -15.34 -13.78
C ASP A 173 3.97 -13.88 -13.39
N LEU A 174 4.49 -13.43 -12.23
CA LEU A 174 4.46 -12.03 -11.81
C LEU A 174 5.27 -11.12 -12.75
N ASP A 175 6.46 -11.56 -13.13
CA ASP A 175 7.32 -10.87 -14.09
C ASP A 175 6.66 -10.80 -15.47
N LEU A 176 5.98 -11.86 -15.90
CA LEU A 176 5.18 -11.84 -17.12
C LEU A 176 4.03 -10.85 -17.00
N ALA A 177 3.29 -10.85 -15.89
CA ALA A 177 2.17 -9.94 -15.64
C ALA A 177 2.61 -8.47 -15.75
N ASP A 178 3.75 -8.13 -15.16
CA ASP A 178 4.36 -6.79 -15.25
C ASP A 178 4.71 -6.42 -16.70
N ARG A 179 5.35 -7.33 -17.45
CA ARG A 179 5.72 -7.10 -18.87
C ARG A 179 4.49 -6.83 -19.74
N VAL A 180 3.41 -7.57 -19.53
CA VAL A 180 2.19 -7.46 -20.36
C VAL A 180 1.18 -6.43 -19.85
N GLY A 181 1.50 -5.77 -18.73
CA GLY A 181 0.66 -4.74 -18.12
C GLY A 181 -0.59 -5.28 -17.41
N ALA A 182 -0.57 -6.54 -16.96
CA ALA A 182 -1.58 -7.14 -16.10
C ALA A 182 -1.37 -6.68 -14.64
N ARG A 183 -1.91 -5.50 -14.29
CA ARG A 183 -1.70 -4.85 -12.98
C ARG A 183 -2.74 -5.21 -11.91
N GLY A 184 -3.61 -6.18 -12.18
CA GLY A 184 -4.68 -6.60 -11.29
C GLY A 184 -5.41 -7.83 -11.82
N THR A 185 -6.20 -8.47 -10.97
CA THR A 185 -6.89 -9.72 -11.30
C THR A 185 -8.42 -9.58 -11.31
N PRO A 186 -9.14 -10.28 -12.21
CA PRO A 186 -8.59 -11.04 -13.32
C PRO A 186 -8.12 -10.12 -14.46
N SER A 187 -7.06 -10.52 -15.16
CA SER A 187 -6.67 -9.93 -16.45
C SER A 187 -6.54 -11.05 -17.47
N ALA A 188 -7.22 -10.94 -18.61
CA ALA A 188 -7.24 -11.96 -19.64
C ALA A 188 -6.70 -11.43 -20.97
N TYR A 189 -6.15 -12.33 -21.78
CA TYR A 189 -5.66 -12.02 -23.12
C TYR A 189 -6.13 -13.09 -24.10
N LEU A 190 -7.01 -12.74 -25.04
CA LEU A 190 -7.49 -13.64 -26.09
C LEU A 190 -6.63 -13.46 -27.34
N ASN A 191 -5.78 -14.44 -27.64
CA ASN A 191 -4.74 -14.33 -28.67
C ASN A 191 -3.89 -13.04 -28.53
N GLY A 192 -3.68 -12.58 -27.30
CA GLY A 192 -2.96 -11.34 -26.97
C GLY A 192 -3.82 -10.08 -26.90
N ARG A 193 -5.10 -10.12 -27.27
CA ARG A 193 -6.00 -8.97 -27.10
C ARG A 193 -6.41 -8.82 -25.62
N PRO A 194 -6.09 -7.70 -24.96
CA PRO A 194 -6.31 -7.54 -23.54
C PRO A 194 -7.79 -7.37 -23.20
N LEU A 195 -8.21 -8.00 -22.11
CA LEU A 195 -9.52 -7.89 -21.49
C LEU A 195 -9.30 -7.72 -19.98
N ARG A 196 -9.70 -6.57 -19.43
CA ARG A 196 -9.37 -6.19 -18.05
C ARG A 196 -10.56 -6.40 -17.13
N GLY A 197 -10.35 -7.11 -16.03
CA GLY A 197 -11.37 -7.36 -15.02
C GLY A 197 -12.32 -8.50 -15.39
N ALA A 198 -13.27 -8.72 -14.48
CA ALA A 198 -14.33 -9.71 -14.65
C ALA A 198 -15.41 -9.13 -15.57
N VAL A 199 -15.37 -9.46 -16.86
CA VAL A 199 -16.36 -8.99 -17.84
C VAL A 199 -17.57 -9.93 -17.93
N PRO A 200 -18.74 -9.45 -18.36
CA PRO A 200 -19.90 -10.30 -18.63
C PRO A 200 -19.63 -11.34 -19.73
N PHE A 201 -20.34 -12.47 -19.68
CA PHE A 201 -20.19 -13.55 -20.66
C PHE A 201 -20.32 -13.08 -22.11
N GLN A 202 -21.31 -12.22 -22.40
CA GLN A 202 -21.58 -11.72 -23.75
C GLN A 202 -20.41 -10.90 -24.32
N GLU A 203 -19.68 -10.18 -23.47
CA GLU A 203 -18.51 -9.40 -23.87
C GLU A 203 -17.33 -10.33 -24.17
N LEU A 204 -17.09 -11.31 -23.30
CA LEU A 204 -16.06 -12.32 -23.51
C LEU A 204 -16.33 -13.17 -24.78
N GLU A 205 -17.58 -13.58 -24.99
CA GLU A 205 -18.03 -14.33 -26.17
C GLU A 205 -17.85 -13.51 -27.46
N ALA A 206 -18.20 -12.22 -27.45
CA ALA A 206 -17.99 -11.35 -28.60
C ALA A 206 -16.50 -11.23 -28.99
N VAL A 207 -15.62 -11.03 -28.00
CA VAL A 207 -14.16 -10.98 -28.26
C VAL A 207 -13.64 -12.33 -28.75
N PHE A 208 -14.14 -13.44 -28.19
CA PHE A 208 -13.80 -14.78 -28.65
C PHE A 208 -14.18 -14.99 -30.12
N GLU A 209 -15.41 -14.66 -30.54
CA GLU A 209 -15.85 -14.84 -31.92
C GLU A 209 -15.06 -13.96 -32.91
N GLU A 210 -14.69 -12.74 -32.52
CA GLU A 210 -13.81 -11.87 -33.31
C GLU A 210 -12.42 -12.52 -33.50
N GLU A 211 -11.80 -13.01 -32.41
CA GLU A 211 -10.49 -13.66 -32.48
C GLU A 211 -10.53 -14.99 -33.24
N ARG A 212 -11.63 -15.74 -33.10
CA ARG A 212 -11.91 -16.97 -33.83
C ARG A 212 -12.01 -16.71 -35.34
N ALA A 213 -12.70 -15.66 -35.76
CA ALA A 213 -12.79 -15.28 -37.17
C ALA A 213 -11.41 -14.87 -37.75
N LEU A 214 -10.58 -14.18 -36.97
CA LEU A 214 -9.21 -13.86 -37.35
C LEU A 214 -8.35 -15.12 -37.48
N ALA A 215 -8.47 -16.05 -36.55
CA ALA A 215 -7.78 -17.34 -36.60
C ALA A 215 -8.16 -18.14 -37.86
N LEU A 216 -9.44 -18.24 -38.19
CA LEU A 216 -9.92 -18.90 -39.41
C LEU A 216 -9.39 -18.21 -40.68
N THR A 217 -9.31 -16.88 -40.68
CA THR A 217 -8.72 -16.11 -41.78
C THR A 217 -7.22 -16.39 -41.91
N ALA A 218 -6.49 -16.51 -40.79
CA ALA A 218 -5.08 -16.88 -40.80
C ALA A 218 -4.86 -18.29 -41.37
N MET A 219 -5.74 -19.24 -41.04
CA MET A 219 -5.72 -20.59 -41.61
C MET A 219 -5.94 -20.56 -43.13
N GLN A 220 -6.88 -19.76 -43.62
CA GLN A 220 -7.09 -19.58 -45.06
C GLN A 220 -5.87 -18.98 -45.77
N ARG A 221 -5.07 -18.16 -45.07
CA ARG A 221 -3.80 -17.61 -45.56
C ARG A 221 -2.65 -18.61 -45.50
N GLY A 222 -2.85 -19.80 -44.92
CA GLY A 222 -1.85 -20.87 -44.86
C GLY A 222 -1.11 -20.99 -43.52
N VAL A 223 -1.59 -20.33 -42.45
CA VAL A 223 -1.06 -20.55 -41.10
C VAL A 223 -1.63 -21.87 -40.55
N PRO A 224 -0.78 -22.86 -40.18
CA PRO A 224 -1.25 -24.10 -39.58
C PRO A 224 -1.98 -23.86 -38.25
N ARG A 225 -2.99 -24.68 -37.95
CA ARG A 225 -3.87 -24.48 -36.78
C ARG A 225 -3.08 -24.48 -35.47
N GLU A 226 -2.11 -25.38 -35.36
CA GLU A 226 -1.20 -25.54 -34.23
C GLU A 226 -0.25 -24.35 -34.01
N LEU A 227 -0.07 -23.50 -35.03
CA LEU A 227 0.81 -22.32 -34.98
C LEU A 227 0.04 -21.00 -34.87
N LEU A 228 -1.29 -21.02 -34.76
CA LEU A 228 -2.12 -19.81 -34.75
C LEU A 228 -1.74 -18.85 -33.63
N TYR A 229 -1.54 -19.35 -32.41
CA TYR A 229 -1.15 -18.50 -31.28
C TYR A 229 0.24 -17.88 -31.50
N ALA A 230 1.21 -18.68 -31.95
CA ALA A 230 2.56 -18.20 -32.23
C ALA A 230 2.56 -17.15 -33.36
N ALA A 231 1.73 -17.33 -34.40
CA ALA A 231 1.54 -16.35 -35.46
C ALA A 231 0.90 -15.04 -34.96
N ALA A 232 -0.13 -15.13 -34.10
CA ALA A 232 -0.73 -13.97 -33.45
C ALA A 232 0.27 -13.22 -32.56
N MET A 233 1.10 -13.94 -31.79
CA MET A 233 2.13 -13.35 -30.93
C MET A 233 3.26 -12.71 -31.74
N ARG A 234 3.61 -13.25 -32.92
CA ARG A 234 4.59 -12.64 -33.83
C ARG A 234 4.15 -11.24 -34.30
N GLU A 235 2.83 -11.05 -34.46
CA GLU A 235 2.21 -9.78 -34.88
C GLU A 235 1.79 -8.88 -33.70
N ALA A 236 1.97 -9.36 -32.47
CA ALA A 236 1.66 -8.61 -31.25
C ALA A 236 2.78 -7.64 -30.88
N SER A 237 2.41 -6.56 -30.19
CA SER A 237 3.35 -5.59 -29.62
C SER A 237 4.01 -6.15 -28.36
N ASP A 238 5.32 -5.93 -28.23
CA ASP A 238 6.07 -6.17 -26.97
C ASP A 238 5.81 -5.11 -25.91
N ARG A 239 5.16 -4.00 -26.30
CA ARG A 239 4.82 -2.90 -25.40
C ARG A 239 3.30 -2.85 -25.21
N PRO A 240 2.80 -2.87 -23.97
CA PRO A 240 1.43 -2.44 -23.72
C PRO A 240 1.21 -1.06 -24.33
N ALA A 241 0.05 -0.80 -24.94
CA ALA A 241 -0.25 0.56 -25.39
C ALA A 241 -0.14 1.50 -24.18
N PRO A 242 0.40 2.73 -24.35
CA PRO A 242 0.39 3.69 -23.28
C PRO A 242 -1.07 3.94 -22.88
N GLU A 243 -1.42 3.48 -21.68
CA GLU A 243 -2.66 3.86 -21.03
C GLU A 243 -2.70 5.40 -21.04
N ARG A 244 -3.82 5.99 -21.45
CA ARG A 244 -3.99 7.44 -21.39
C ARG A 244 -3.70 7.88 -19.94
N ASP A 245 -2.64 8.67 -19.82
CA ASP A 245 -2.03 9.26 -18.63
C ASP A 245 -1.66 8.33 -17.46
N ARG A 246 -0.42 7.82 -17.49
CA ARG A 246 0.33 7.49 -16.28
C ARG A 246 1.84 7.75 -16.46
N PRO A 247 2.53 8.38 -15.48
CA PRO A 247 3.96 8.68 -15.61
C PRO A 247 4.82 7.40 -15.66
N PRO A 248 5.96 7.43 -16.36
CA PRO A 248 6.74 6.23 -16.66
C PRO A 248 7.43 5.67 -15.40
N ALA A 249 7.48 4.35 -15.31
CA ALA A 249 8.38 3.66 -14.37
C ALA A 249 9.83 3.93 -14.78
N ARG A 250 10.69 4.26 -13.80
CA ARG A 250 12.13 4.44 -14.05
C ARG A 250 12.75 3.09 -14.45
N PRO A 251 13.67 3.06 -15.43
CA PRO A 251 14.34 1.83 -15.83
C PRO A 251 15.21 1.29 -14.68
N ARG A 252 15.12 -0.01 -14.41
CA ARG A 252 16.05 -0.72 -13.52
C ARG A 252 17.44 -0.68 -14.15
N ARG A 253 18.44 -0.21 -13.39
CA ARG A 253 19.86 -0.28 -13.78
C ARG A 253 20.31 -1.73 -13.62
N GLN A 254 20.89 -2.30 -14.67
CA GLN A 254 21.55 -3.60 -14.61
C GLN A 254 22.81 -3.45 -13.73
N LEU A 255 22.99 -4.32 -12.73
CA LEU A 255 24.20 -4.32 -11.90
C LEU A 255 25.35 -4.90 -12.73
N ASP A 256 26.50 -4.23 -12.72
CA ASP A 256 27.69 -4.65 -13.45
C ASP A 256 28.39 -5.78 -12.67
N GLU A 257 28.51 -6.97 -13.26
CA GLU A 257 29.22 -8.09 -12.62
C GLU A 257 30.68 -7.72 -12.33
N GLY A 258 31.11 -7.92 -11.07
CA GLY A 258 32.49 -7.69 -10.64
C GLY A 258 32.82 -6.24 -10.24
N VAL A 259 31.87 -5.31 -10.28
CA VAL A 259 32.09 -3.94 -9.82
C VAL A 259 31.89 -3.83 -8.31
N ILE A 260 32.95 -3.37 -7.62
CA ILE A 260 32.87 -2.99 -6.21
C ILE A 260 32.38 -1.54 -6.14
N TYR A 261 31.17 -1.35 -5.62
CA TYR A 261 30.59 -0.02 -5.43
C TYR A 261 31.07 0.60 -4.12
N ALA A 262 31.45 1.88 -4.17
CA ALA A 262 31.65 2.66 -2.96
C ALA A 262 30.30 2.94 -2.30
N VAL A 263 30.04 2.33 -1.14
CA VAL A 263 28.83 2.56 -0.35
C VAL A 263 29.19 3.43 0.86
N PRO A 264 28.87 4.74 0.84
CA PRO A 264 29.22 5.63 1.94
C PRO A 264 28.44 5.27 3.21
N ALA A 265 29.18 5.03 4.30
CA ALA A 265 28.62 4.71 5.61
C ALA A 265 27.81 5.88 6.20
N GLY A 266 28.29 7.12 6.07
CA GLY A 266 27.59 8.33 6.53
C GLY A 266 27.15 8.29 7.99
N ASP A 267 26.05 8.98 8.30
CA ASP A 267 25.36 9.07 9.61
C ASP A 267 24.25 8.02 9.78
N ALA A 268 24.38 6.84 9.14
CA ALA A 268 23.33 5.82 9.19
C ALA A 268 23.08 5.35 10.63
N PRO A 269 21.82 5.13 11.04
CA PRO A 269 21.54 4.34 12.22
C PRO A 269 22.28 3.01 12.13
N GLN A 270 23.04 2.67 13.17
CA GLN A 270 23.82 1.44 13.20
C GLN A 270 23.54 0.62 14.44
N ILE A 271 23.78 -0.68 14.32
CA ILE A 271 23.82 -1.58 15.47
C ILE A 271 25.09 -2.44 15.40
N GLY A 272 25.85 -2.47 16.49
CA GLY A 272 27.17 -3.10 16.59
C GLY A 272 28.29 -2.08 16.89
N PRO A 273 29.53 -2.52 17.13
CA PRO A 273 30.65 -1.64 17.44
C PRO A 273 31.02 -0.70 16.29
N ASP A 274 31.43 0.54 16.60
CA ASP A 274 31.89 1.54 15.63
C ASP A 274 33.10 1.06 14.79
N ASP A 275 33.95 0.22 15.40
CA ASP A 275 35.19 -0.30 14.85
C ASP A 275 35.04 -1.74 14.31
N ALA A 276 33.80 -2.23 14.16
CA ALA A 276 33.56 -3.57 13.66
C ALA A 276 34.21 -3.79 12.27
N PRO A 277 35.06 -4.83 12.11
CA PRO A 277 35.80 -5.10 10.87
C PRO A 277 34.91 -5.38 9.66
N VAL A 278 33.65 -5.77 9.87
CA VAL A 278 32.68 -5.99 8.79
C VAL A 278 31.51 -5.02 8.96
N THR A 279 31.28 -4.21 7.92
CA THR A 279 30.15 -3.28 7.85
C THR A 279 29.14 -3.80 6.82
N ILE A 280 27.94 -4.16 7.26
CA ILE A 280 26.82 -4.49 6.38
C ILE A 280 26.00 -3.22 6.22
N VAL A 281 25.91 -2.67 5.01
CA VAL A 281 25.01 -1.54 4.71
C VAL A 281 23.75 -2.11 4.05
N MET A 282 22.64 -2.10 4.77
CA MET A 282 21.38 -2.68 4.29
C MET A 282 20.40 -1.58 3.89
N PHE A 283 19.91 -1.66 2.65
CA PHE A 283 18.82 -0.84 2.13
C PHE A 283 17.51 -1.63 2.27
N SER A 284 16.59 -1.16 3.11
CA SER A 284 15.44 -1.96 3.56
C SER A 284 14.14 -1.16 3.56
N ASP A 285 13.03 -1.88 3.37
CA ASP A 285 11.65 -1.40 3.41
C ASP A 285 10.90 -2.20 4.48
N PHE A 286 10.14 -1.51 5.34
CA PHE A 286 9.42 -2.14 6.45
C PHE A 286 8.21 -2.99 6.02
N GLN A 287 7.66 -2.74 4.84
CA GLN A 287 6.58 -3.55 4.25
C GLN A 287 7.13 -4.65 3.32
N CYS A 288 8.46 -4.76 3.18
CA CYS A 288 9.11 -5.76 2.34
C CYS A 288 9.37 -7.06 3.13
N PRO A 289 8.66 -8.16 2.84
CA PRO A 289 8.82 -9.42 3.57
C PRO A 289 10.21 -10.06 3.35
N PHE A 290 10.84 -9.80 2.21
CA PHE A 290 12.23 -10.20 1.94
C PHE A 290 13.23 -9.47 2.85
N CYS A 291 12.96 -8.20 3.15
CA CYS A 291 13.79 -7.36 3.99
C CYS A 291 13.72 -7.84 5.46
N SER A 292 12.54 -8.26 5.91
CA SER A 292 12.36 -8.94 7.20
C SER A 292 13.14 -10.27 7.29
N ARG A 293 13.08 -11.12 6.26
CA ARG A 293 13.86 -12.37 6.19
C ARG A 293 15.38 -12.13 6.12
N ALA A 294 15.80 -11.08 5.44
CA ALA A 294 17.22 -10.70 5.40
C ALA A 294 17.70 -10.22 6.77
N LEU A 295 16.88 -9.42 7.47
CA LEU A 295 17.17 -8.97 8.83
C LEU A 295 17.35 -10.12 9.81
N SER A 296 16.48 -11.14 9.78
CA SER A 296 16.65 -12.31 10.67
C SER A 296 17.98 -13.05 10.43
N THR A 297 18.36 -13.21 9.16
CA THR A 297 19.64 -13.82 8.78
C THR A 297 20.83 -12.98 9.26
N ILE A 298 20.74 -11.65 9.11
CA ILE A 298 21.77 -10.71 9.56
C ILE A 298 21.87 -10.72 11.09
N ASP A 299 20.75 -10.77 11.80
CA ASP A 299 20.73 -10.82 13.27
C ASP A 299 21.31 -12.12 13.80
N GLU A 300 21.05 -13.26 13.18
CA GLU A 300 21.73 -14.51 13.51
C GLU A 300 23.25 -14.43 13.28
N LEU A 301 23.67 -13.76 12.21
CA LEU A 301 25.10 -13.58 11.90
C LEU A 301 25.75 -12.65 12.92
N ARG A 302 25.07 -11.57 13.31
CA ARG A 302 25.50 -10.63 14.35
C ARG A 302 25.55 -11.29 15.72
N ALA A 303 24.58 -12.13 16.07
CA ALA A 303 24.59 -12.89 17.32
C ALA A 303 25.78 -13.87 17.40
N ARG A 304 26.18 -14.46 16.27
CA ARG A 304 27.38 -15.32 16.17
C ARG A 304 28.69 -14.53 16.17
N HIS A 305 28.66 -13.24 15.84
CA HIS A 305 29.83 -12.38 15.65
C HIS A 305 29.63 -10.96 16.22
N PRO A 306 29.30 -10.82 17.52
CA PRO A 306 28.82 -9.56 18.10
C PRO A 306 29.84 -8.42 18.03
N ASP A 307 31.13 -8.73 18.15
CA ASP A 307 32.21 -7.74 18.12
C ASP A 307 32.77 -7.49 16.71
N ARG A 308 32.28 -8.22 15.70
CA ARG A 308 32.87 -8.22 14.35
C ARG A 308 32.00 -7.60 13.27
N ILE A 309 30.71 -7.44 13.54
CA ILE A 309 29.73 -6.99 12.55
C ILE A 309 28.98 -5.77 13.08
N ARG A 310 28.99 -4.70 12.29
CA ARG A 310 28.02 -3.62 12.41
C ARG A 310 27.07 -3.62 11.22
N LEU A 311 25.79 -3.39 11.50
CA LEU A 311 24.75 -3.21 10.50
C LEU A 311 24.41 -1.73 10.45
N LEU A 312 24.57 -1.11 9.28
CA LEU A 312 24.09 0.24 8.97
C LEU A 312 22.77 0.10 8.22
N TYR A 313 21.72 0.71 8.76
CA TYR A 313 20.39 0.67 8.17
C TYR A 313 20.15 1.90 7.29
N ARG A 314 19.67 1.68 6.07
CA ARG A 314 19.27 2.71 5.11
C ARG A 314 17.86 2.39 4.61
N HIS A 315 16.98 3.39 4.61
CA HIS A 315 15.62 3.22 4.12
C HIS A 315 15.62 3.15 2.59
N ASN A 316 14.90 2.17 2.04
CA ASN A 316 14.69 1.99 0.61
C ASN A 316 13.24 1.55 0.31
N PRO A 317 12.26 2.42 0.59
CA PRO A 317 10.84 2.11 0.42
C PRO A 317 10.52 1.77 -1.04
N LEU A 318 9.83 0.65 -1.24
CA LEU A 318 9.45 0.14 -2.54
C LEU A 318 8.14 0.82 -2.99
N PRO A 319 8.07 1.28 -4.25
CA PRO A 319 7.04 2.21 -4.73
C PRO A 319 5.61 1.62 -4.85
N PHE A 320 5.41 0.38 -4.44
CA PHE A 320 4.12 -0.32 -4.42
C PHE A 320 3.54 -0.51 -3.00
N HIS A 321 4.20 0.05 -1.98
CA HIS A 321 3.73 0.10 -0.60
C HIS A 321 3.10 1.49 -0.28
N ARG A 322 1.76 1.56 -0.25
CA ARG A 322 0.97 2.79 -0.48
C ARG A 322 0.81 3.70 0.77
N ASP A 323 1.88 4.41 1.09
CA ASP A 323 2.01 5.84 1.43
C ASP A 323 1.28 6.54 2.61
N ALA A 324 0.22 6.03 3.24
CA ALA A 324 -0.28 6.69 4.48
C ALA A 324 0.64 6.38 5.67
N LEU A 325 0.93 5.09 5.84
CA LEU A 325 1.86 4.56 6.82
C LEU A 325 3.32 5.00 6.53
N PRO A 326 3.86 4.87 5.30
CA PRO A 326 5.19 5.41 4.97
C PRO A 326 5.35 6.92 5.20
N ALA A 327 4.36 7.75 4.88
CA ALA A 327 4.49 9.19 5.10
C ALA A 327 4.44 9.56 6.58
N ALA A 328 3.63 8.85 7.37
CA ALA A 328 3.51 8.99 8.81
C ALA A 328 4.75 8.46 9.56
N LEU A 329 5.30 7.31 9.14
CA LEU A 329 6.55 6.77 9.64
C LEU A 329 7.74 7.63 9.24
N ALA A 330 7.84 8.05 7.99
CA ALA A 330 8.90 8.96 7.55
C ALA A 330 8.80 10.33 8.23
N ALA A 331 7.59 10.80 8.53
CA ALA A 331 7.40 11.99 9.37
C ALA A 331 7.92 11.75 10.79
N ALA A 332 7.58 10.61 11.41
CA ALA A 332 8.09 10.24 12.73
C ALA A 332 9.63 10.09 12.75
N GLU A 333 10.21 9.41 11.77
CA GLU A 333 11.65 9.28 11.57
C GLU A 333 12.33 10.63 11.33
N ALA A 334 11.67 11.54 10.63
CA ALA A 334 12.15 12.91 10.44
C ALA A 334 12.08 13.76 11.73
N GLY A 335 11.37 13.29 12.76
CA GLY A 335 11.27 13.93 14.08
C GLY A 335 9.85 14.32 14.50
N ALA A 336 8.79 13.89 13.81
CA ALA A 336 7.42 14.16 14.27
C ALA A 336 7.10 13.35 15.54
N THR A 337 6.74 14.05 16.61
CA THR A 337 6.40 13.46 17.91
C THR A 337 4.97 12.98 18.01
N ILE A 338 4.06 13.71 17.37
CA ILE A 338 2.62 13.48 17.34
C ILE A 338 2.20 13.41 15.87
N LEU A 339 1.47 12.35 15.51
CA LEU A 339 0.90 12.17 14.18
C LEU A 339 -0.60 12.43 14.27
N HIS A 340 -1.07 13.53 13.67
CA HIS A 340 -2.50 13.83 13.52
C HIS A 340 -3.05 13.05 12.32
N LEU A 341 -4.13 12.28 12.53
CA LEU A 341 -4.56 11.23 11.62
C LEU A 341 -6.04 11.38 11.22
N HIS A 342 -6.26 11.29 9.91
CA HIS A 342 -7.54 11.16 9.25
C HIS A 342 -7.59 9.87 8.45
N ALA A 343 -8.78 9.28 8.30
CA ALA A 343 -8.99 8.18 7.35
C ALA A 343 -9.64 8.68 6.05
N ARG A 344 -9.33 8.00 4.95
CA ARG A 344 -9.92 8.21 3.64
C ARG A 344 -10.33 6.88 3.04
N ASP A 345 -11.40 6.90 2.26
CA ASP A 345 -11.79 5.80 1.40
C ASP A 345 -10.61 5.41 0.48
N PRO A 346 -10.17 4.14 0.49
CA PRO A 346 -8.93 3.72 -0.17
C PRO A 346 -9.01 3.76 -1.71
N GLU A 347 -10.22 3.72 -2.28
CA GLU A 347 -10.45 3.74 -3.72
C GLU A 347 -10.54 5.18 -4.24
N THR A 348 -11.31 6.02 -3.55
CA THR A 348 -11.73 7.34 -4.03
C THR A 348 -11.02 8.50 -3.33
N GLY A 349 -10.39 8.26 -2.19
CA GLY A 349 -9.77 9.30 -1.35
C GLY A 349 -10.76 10.15 -0.55
N LYS A 350 -12.07 9.84 -0.62
CA LYS A 350 -13.12 10.56 0.08
C LYS A 350 -12.92 10.47 1.60
N PRO A 351 -13.06 11.56 2.38
CA PRO A 351 -12.96 11.48 3.83
C PRO A 351 -13.94 10.46 4.43
N THR A 352 -13.48 9.65 5.38
CA THR A 352 -14.32 8.71 6.14
C THR A 352 -13.97 8.78 7.62
N GLN A 353 -14.97 8.62 8.48
CA GLN A 353 -14.81 8.43 9.94
C GLN A 353 -15.22 7.02 10.36
N ASP A 354 -15.17 6.06 9.42
CA ASP A 354 -15.34 4.65 9.72
C ASP A 354 -14.16 4.16 10.57
N PRO A 355 -14.38 3.68 11.81
CA PRO A 355 -13.32 3.14 12.66
C PRO A 355 -12.53 2.00 12.01
N ASP A 356 -13.13 1.20 11.12
CA ASP A 356 -12.41 0.13 10.42
C ASP A 356 -11.34 0.69 9.47
N ALA A 357 -11.59 1.86 8.87
CA ALA A 357 -10.60 2.54 8.04
C ALA A 357 -9.38 3.02 8.87
N PHE A 358 -9.57 3.32 10.16
CA PHE A 358 -8.47 3.62 11.08
C PHE A 358 -7.76 2.35 11.56
N ARG A 359 -8.50 1.28 11.88
CA ARG A 359 -7.93 -0.03 12.25
C ARG A 359 -7.00 -0.59 11.17
N ALA A 360 -7.22 -0.22 9.92
CA ALA A 360 -6.38 -0.62 8.81
C ALA A 360 -4.94 -0.07 8.87
N PHE A 361 -4.66 1.02 9.61
CA PHE A 361 -3.31 1.61 9.68
C PHE A 361 -2.77 1.87 11.09
N LEU A 362 -3.63 1.95 12.12
CA LEU A 362 -3.18 2.28 13.48
C LEU A 362 -2.30 1.22 14.15
N PRO A 363 -2.61 -0.10 14.08
CA PRO A 363 -1.74 -1.13 14.66
C PRO A 363 -0.35 -1.11 14.03
N GLN A 364 -0.27 -0.91 12.72
CA GLN A 364 1.01 -0.83 12.00
C GLN A 364 1.81 0.41 12.42
N LEU A 365 1.15 1.57 12.56
CA LEU A 365 1.82 2.78 13.07
C LEU A 365 2.35 2.58 14.49
N LYS A 366 1.52 2.04 15.39
CA LYS A 366 1.90 1.77 16.79
C LYS A 366 3.07 0.79 16.88
N GLN A 367 3.11 -0.22 16.02
CA GLN A 367 4.22 -1.17 15.97
C GLN A 367 5.50 -0.55 15.42
N ALA A 368 5.39 0.33 14.43
CA ALA A 368 6.53 0.84 13.67
C ALA A 368 7.11 2.16 14.22
N THR A 369 6.39 2.90 15.06
CA THR A 369 6.90 4.14 15.68
C THR A 369 6.39 4.34 17.10
N GLY A 370 7.21 5.00 17.93
CA GLY A 370 6.80 5.47 19.25
C GLY A 370 5.94 6.73 19.24
N ALA A 371 5.73 7.36 18.07
CA ALA A 371 4.96 8.61 17.95
C ALA A 371 3.56 8.51 18.57
N VAL A 372 3.08 9.61 19.15
CA VAL A 372 1.72 9.70 19.69
C VAL A 372 0.74 9.74 18.53
N LEU A 373 -0.22 8.83 18.50
CA LEU A 373 -1.24 8.78 17.44
C LEU A 373 -2.46 9.61 17.87
N ASN A 374 -2.64 10.75 17.23
CA ASN A 374 -3.70 11.71 17.50
C ASN A 374 -4.82 11.56 16.45
N LEU A 375 -5.99 11.09 16.87
CA LEU A 375 -7.11 10.85 15.93
C LEU A 375 -8.00 12.07 15.82
N THR A 376 -8.37 12.43 14.60
CA THR A 376 -9.34 13.50 14.37
C THR A 376 -10.72 13.14 14.95
N THR A 377 -11.34 14.09 15.68
CA THR A 377 -12.81 14.15 15.83
C THR A 377 -13.40 15.29 15.00
N GLY A 378 -12.60 15.88 14.11
CA GLY A 378 -13.03 16.83 13.09
C GLY A 378 -13.54 16.13 11.84
N GLY A 379 -12.79 15.14 11.34
CA GLY A 379 -13.15 14.39 10.13
C GLY A 379 -13.44 15.31 8.93
N SER A 380 -14.51 15.03 8.20
CA SER A 380 -15.06 15.98 7.23
C SER A 380 -16.04 16.93 7.90
N PRO A 381 -16.02 18.24 7.61
CA PRO A 381 -17.04 19.18 8.08
C PRO A 381 -18.48 18.82 7.67
N HIS A 382 -18.64 17.97 6.65
CA HIS A 382 -19.93 17.47 6.16
C HIS A 382 -20.51 16.31 6.99
N MET A 383 -19.71 15.72 7.89
CA MET A 383 -20.14 14.62 8.76
C MET A 383 -20.83 15.15 10.03
N THR A 384 -21.73 14.35 10.57
CA THR A 384 -22.33 14.63 11.88
C THR A 384 -21.30 14.49 13.00
N VAL A 385 -21.52 15.17 14.12
CA VAL A 385 -20.66 15.07 15.32
C VAL A 385 -20.59 13.63 15.83
N ALA A 386 -21.72 12.90 15.81
CA ALA A 386 -21.78 11.51 16.23
C ALA A 386 -20.86 10.63 15.38
N GLU A 387 -20.92 10.75 14.04
CA GLU A 387 -20.03 10.03 13.13
C GLU A 387 -18.57 10.39 13.39
N ARG A 388 -18.27 11.68 13.54
CA ARG A 388 -16.91 12.17 13.75
C ARG A 388 -16.26 11.64 15.03
N MET A 389 -17.02 11.42 16.09
CA MET A 389 -16.48 10.94 17.37
C MET A 389 -16.23 9.43 17.40
N ARG A 390 -16.82 8.65 16.48
CA ARG A 390 -16.77 7.17 16.52
C ARG A 390 -15.35 6.60 16.62
N PRO A 391 -14.36 7.02 15.81
CA PRO A 391 -13.01 6.45 15.90
C PRO A 391 -12.38 6.67 17.27
N ALA A 392 -12.45 7.88 17.82
CA ALA A 392 -11.88 8.18 19.14
C ALA A 392 -12.62 7.44 20.27
N ALA A 393 -13.94 7.28 20.17
CA ALA A 393 -14.73 6.54 21.15
C ALA A 393 -14.38 5.03 21.18
N GLU A 394 -14.26 4.42 20.01
CA GLU A 394 -14.00 2.98 19.87
C GLU A 394 -12.52 2.62 20.08
N LEU A 395 -11.61 3.41 19.50
CA LEU A 395 -10.18 3.11 19.43
C LEU A 395 -9.38 3.73 20.58
N LYS A 396 -10.01 4.62 21.36
CA LYS A 396 -9.50 5.16 22.62
C LYS A 396 -8.04 5.64 22.51
N PRO A 397 -7.70 6.56 21.59
CA PRO A 397 -6.32 7.00 21.39
C PRO A 397 -5.77 7.75 22.61
N GLU A 398 -4.46 7.98 22.64
CA GLU A 398 -3.85 8.84 23.66
C GLU A 398 -4.35 10.29 23.52
N VAL A 399 -4.42 10.78 22.28
CA VAL A 399 -4.87 12.12 21.93
C VAL A 399 -5.94 12.05 20.84
N ALA A 400 -6.91 12.94 20.91
CA ALA A 400 -7.82 13.21 19.80
C ALA A 400 -7.98 14.72 19.58
N SER A 401 -8.20 15.14 18.33
CA SER A 401 -8.45 16.56 18.04
C SER A 401 -9.87 16.96 18.46
N LEU A 402 -10.04 18.16 19.00
CA LEU A 402 -11.34 18.69 19.41
C LEU A 402 -11.51 20.12 18.92
N ASN A 403 -12.46 20.30 18.01
CA ASN A 403 -12.79 21.59 17.43
C ASN A 403 -13.60 22.45 18.40
N MET A 404 -13.09 23.62 18.76
CA MET A 404 -13.60 24.41 19.90
C MET A 404 -14.74 25.39 19.58
N GLY A 405 -15.36 25.29 18.40
CA GLY A 405 -16.52 26.11 18.06
C GLY A 405 -17.10 25.83 16.69
N SER A 406 -18.39 26.15 16.54
CA SER A 406 -19.06 26.14 15.24
C SER A 406 -18.58 27.31 14.40
N MET A 407 -18.23 27.06 13.14
CA MET A 407 -17.74 28.10 12.22
C MET A 407 -18.08 27.78 10.77
N ASN A 408 -18.04 28.77 9.90
CA ASN A 408 -17.95 28.53 8.46
C ASN A 408 -16.58 27.90 8.15
N PHE A 409 -16.51 27.03 7.14
CA PHE A 409 -15.25 26.39 6.73
C PHE A 409 -15.12 26.39 5.21
N GLY A 410 -14.82 27.56 4.65
CA GLY A 410 -14.93 27.83 3.21
C GLY A 410 -13.76 27.30 2.39
N LEU A 411 -13.93 26.14 1.76
CA LEU A 411 -12.96 25.50 0.86
C LEU A 411 -13.22 25.81 -0.64
N TYR A 412 -14.42 26.25 -0.98
CA TYR A 412 -14.86 26.55 -2.35
C TYR A 412 -13.93 27.49 -3.15
N PRO A 413 -13.16 28.45 -2.56
CA PRO A 413 -12.24 29.26 -3.37
C PRO A 413 -11.14 28.44 -4.05
N MET A 414 -10.87 27.21 -3.60
CA MET A 414 -9.92 26.30 -4.25
C MET A 414 -10.36 25.90 -5.66
N LEU A 415 -11.66 25.99 -5.99
CA LEU A 415 -12.18 25.75 -7.34
C LEU A 415 -11.67 26.78 -8.37
N ASN A 416 -11.17 27.93 -7.93
CA ASN A 416 -10.51 28.90 -8.82
C ASN A 416 -9.11 28.43 -9.27
N ARG A 417 -8.50 27.49 -8.53
CA ARG A 417 -7.17 26.94 -8.82
C ARG A 417 -7.26 25.55 -9.44
N PHE A 418 -8.13 24.70 -8.92
CA PHE A 418 -8.29 23.33 -9.36
C PHE A 418 -9.57 23.21 -10.17
N THR A 419 -9.43 23.00 -11.48
CA THR A 419 -10.54 22.96 -12.44
C THR A 419 -10.86 21.55 -12.93
N GLU A 420 -9.93 20.62 -12.78
CA GLU A 420 -10.07 19.21 -13.17
C GLU A 420 -10.01 18.34 -11.92
N PHE A 421 -10.90 17.35 -11.86
CA PHE A 421 -11.06 16.46 -10.71
C PHE A 421 -11.18 15.03 -11.21
N LYS A 422 -10.57 14.09 -10.48
CA LYS A 422 -10.61 12.67 -10.83
C LYS A 422 -11.97 12.06 -10.46
N HIS A 423 -12.53 12.49 -9.34
CA HIS A 423 -13.81 12.05 -8.83
C HIS A 423 -14.76 13.24 -8.64
N GLU A 424 -16.04 13.02 -8.95
CA GLU A 424 -17.07 14.04 -8.83
C GLU A 424 -17.20 14.59 -7.40
N TRP A 425 -17.02 13.71 -6.40
CA TRP A 425 -17.14 14.08 -4.99
C TRP A 425 -16.15 15.17 -4.58
N GLU A 426 -14.98 15.28 -5.23
CA GLU A 426 -13.97 16.29 -4.90
C GLU A 426 -14.50 17.70 -5.17
N ARG A 427 -15.04 17.92 -6.38
CA ARG A 427 -15.66 19.19 -6.76
C ARG A 427 -16.84 19.52 -5.85
N GLN A 428 -17.72 18.55 -5.63
CA GLN A 428 -18.89 18.72 -4.77
C GLN A 428 -18.48 19.05 -3.33
N HIS A 429 -17.47 18.37 -2.78
CA HIS A 429 -16.96 18.61 -1.43
C HIS A 429 -16.47 20.06 -1.26
N LEU A 430 -15.76 20.59 -2.27
CA LEU A 430 -15.30 21.97 -2.28
C LEU A 430 -16.47 22.96 -2.41
N GLU A 431 -17.36 22.78 -3.38
CA GLU A 431 -18.46 23.73 -3.59
C GLU A 431 -19.44 23.75 -2.41
N ASN A 432 -19.79 22.57 -1.88
CA ASN A 432 -20.73 22.44 -0.76
C ASN A 432 -20.19 23.09 0.53
N SER A 433 -18.89 23.35 0.64
CA SER A 433 -18.33 24.11 1.77
C SER A 433 -18.79 25.58 1.82
N ARG A 434 -19.39 26.10 0.74
CA ARG A 434 -19.92 27.48 0.67
C ARG A 434 -21.10 27.70 1.62
N ASP A 435 -21.94 26.69 1.79
CA ASP A 435 -23.18 26.74 2.58
C ASP A 435 -23.16 25.72 3.73
N LEU A 436 -21.97 25.48 4.29
CA LEU A 436 -21.75 24.52 5.36
C LEU A 436 -21.26 25.22 6.62
N VAL A 437 -21.86 24.86 7.75
CA VAL A 437 -21.34 25.16 9.08
C VAL A 437 -20.63 23.92 9.61
N PHE A 438 -19.34 24.06 9.94
CA PHE A 438 -18.63 23.03 10.68
C PHE A 438 -19.07 23.06 12.15
N LYS A 439 -20.11 22.29 12.47
CA LYS A 439 -20.83 22.35 13.74
C LYS A 439 -20.02 21.76 14.90
N ASN A 440 -19.78 22.56 15.93
CA ASN A 440 -19.27 22.17 17.25
C ASN A 440 -19.91 23.08 18.32
N THR A 441 -21.17 22.84 18.64
CA THR A 441 -21.88 23.59 19.68
C THR A 441 -21.32 23.23 21.07
N PHE A 442 -21.64 24.03 22.10
CA PHE A 442 -21.24 23.69 23.47
C PHE A 442 -21.71 22.29 23.93
N ALA A 443 -22.90 21.85 23.50
CA ALA A 443 -23.39 20.51 23.80
C ALA A 443 -22.57 19.42 23.10
N ASP A 444 -22.18 19.67 21.84
CA ASP A 444 -21.33 18.75 21.08
C ASP A 444 -19.94 18.62 21.72
N ILE A 445 -19.33 19.75 22.09
CA ILE A 445 -18.01 19.79 22.74
C ILE A 445 -18.08 19.08 24.09
N GLN A 446 -19.12 19.35 24.90
CA GLN A 446 -19.32 18.66 26.17
C GLN A 446 -19.43 17.14 25.97
N HIS A 447 -20.20 16.69 24.98
CA HIS A 447 -20.33 15.27 24.68
C HIS A 447 -18.99 14.62 24.29
N ILE A 448 -18.19 15.27 23.44
CA ILE A 448 -16.86 14.77 23.06
C ILE A 448 -15.94 14.70 24.29
N LEU A 449 -15.92 15.74 25.13
CA LEU A 449 -15.16 15.76 26.37
C LEU A 449 -15.56 14.62 27.31
N GLU A 450 -16.85 14.39 27.52
CA GLU A 450 -17.36 13.31 28.36
C GLU A 450 -16.92 11.93 27.84
N VAL A 451 -17.04 11.69 26.53
CA VAL A 451 -16.65 10.41 25.92
C VAL A 451 -15.13 10.18 26.01
N GLY A 452 -14.31 11.19 25.69
CA GLY A 452 -12.85 11.05 25.76
C GLY A 452 -12.33 10.98 27.21
N ASN A 453 -12.91 11.74 28.13
CA ASN A 453 -12.55 11.63 29.55
C ASN A 453 -12.85 10.23 30.10
N ALA A 454 -13.96 9.60 29.66
CA ALA A 454 -14.33 8.25 30.09
C ALA A 454 -13.37 7.16 29.60
N ASN A 455 -12.62 7.37 28.51
CA ASN A 455 -11.66 6.41 27.98
C ASN A 455 -10.19 6.86 28.13
N GLY A 456 -9.94 7.94 28.87
CA GLY A 456 -8.61 8.48 29.17
C GLY A 456 -7.95 9.22 28.00
N THR A 457 -8.68 9.54 26.93
CA THR A 457 -8.17 10.34 25.81
C THR A 457 -7.98 11.80 26.23
N ARG A 458 -6.81 12.37 25.92
CA ARG A 458 -6.50 13.80 26.04
C ARG A 458 -6.84 14.51 24.72
N PHE A 459 -6.92 15.84 24.72
CA PHE A 459 -7.39 16.58 23.54
C PHE A 459 -6.37 17.59 23.02
N GLU A 460 -6.20 17.59 21.69
CA GLU A 460 -5.67 18.73 20.94
C GLU A 460 -6.82 19.70 20.66
N PHE A 461 -6.88 20.82 21.37
CA PHE A 461 -7.96 21.81 21.23
C PHE A 461 -7.71 22.72 20.04
N GLU A 462 -8.45 22.49 18.95
CA GLU A 462 -8.32 23.24 17.69
C GLU A 462 -9.11 24.57 17.77
N CYS A 463 -8.36 25.65 17.95
CA CYS A 463 -8.84 27.02 18.12
C CYS A 463 -8.57 27.86 16.87
N TYR A 464 -9.62 28.07 16.08
CA TYR A 464 -9.56 28.79 14.79
C TYR A 464 -9.78 30.29 14.94
N ASP A 465 -10.23 30.76 16.11
CA ASP A 465 -10.45 32.17 16.41
C ASP A 465 -10.36 32.40 17.92
N THR A 466 -10.30 33.66 18.32
CA THR A 466 -10.19 34.11 19.72
C THR A 466 -11.37 33.57 20.54
N SER A 467 -12.57 33.52 19.96
CA SER A 467 -13.77 32.99 20.61
C SER A 467 -13.60 31.52 21.01
N HIS A 468 -12.84 30.73 20.27
CA HIS A 468 -12.62 29.31 20.59
C HIS A 468 -11.75 29.13 21.84
N LEU A 469 -10.81 30.06 22.11
CA LEU A 469 -10.06 30.09 23.36
C LEU A 469 -10.98 30.41 24.55
N TYR A 470 -11.90 31.35 24.39
CA TYR A 470 -12.91 31.64 25.41
C TYR A 470 -13.88 30.47 25.62
N ASN A 471 -14.25 29.75 24.57
CA ASN A 471 -15.03 28.52 24.69
C ASN A 471 -14.27 27.46 25.49
N LEU A 472 -12.97 27.29 25.25
CA LEU A 472 -12.14 26.37 26.03
C LEU A 472 -12.09 26.78 27.51
N ALA A 473 -11.88 28.07 27.79
CA ALA A 473 -11.90 28.60 29.15
C ALA A 473 -13.22 28.28 29.88
N HIS A 474 -14.37 28.38 29.19
CA HIS A 474 -15.65 27.98 29.77
C HIS A 474 -15.70 26.50 30.19
N PHE A 475 -15.08 25.59 29.44
CA PHE A 475 -15.02 24.17 29.82
C PHE A 475 -13.97 23.88 30.91
N VAL A 476 -12.88 24.65 30.94
CA VAL A 476 -11.88 24.62 32.02
C VAL A 476 -12.51 25.07 33.34
N ASP A 477 -13.21 26.21 33.36
CA ASP A 477 -13.90 26.75 34.54
C ASP A 477 -14.95 25.77 35.11
N ARG A 478 -15.52 24.93 34.25
CA ARG A 478 -16.49 23.88 34.62
C ARG A 478 -15.84 22.56 35.07
N GLY A 479 -14.51 22.47 35.06
CA GLY A 479 -13.77 21.27 35.46
C GLY A 479 -13.91 20.10 34.49
N LEU A 480 -14.32 20.34 33.25
CA LEU A 480 -14.49 19.30 32.22
C LEU A 480 -13.21 19.01 31.44
N VAL A 481 -12.19 19.86 31.61
CA VAL A 481 -10.89 19.74 30.96
C VAL A 481 -9.80 19.73 32.02
N LYS A 482 -8.96 18.69 32.00
CA LYS A 482 -7.77 18.58 32.87
C LYS A 482 -6.56 19.23 32.19
N ALA A 483 -5.75 19.97 32.94
CA ALA A 483 -4.43 20.46 32.50
C ALA A 483 -3.41 19.29 32.42
N PRO A 484 -2.38 19.37 31.57
CA PRO A 484 -2.04 20.49 30.68
C PRO A 484 -2.87 20.51 29.39
N PHE A 485 -3.36 21.67 28.96
CA PHE A 485 -4.20 21.81 27.76
C PHE A 485 -3.34 21.91 26.48
N LEU A 486 -3.41 20.94 25.56
CA LEU A 486 -2.77 21.08 24.25
C LEU A 486 -3.62 22.02 23.38
N VAL A 487 -3.27 23.30 23.31
CA VAL A 487 -4.01 24.30 22.53
C VAL A 487 -3.36 24.45 21.16
N GLN A 488 -4.07 24.04 20.11
CA GLN A 488 -3.67 24.18 18.71
C GLN A 488 -4.37 25.39 18.08
N THR A 489 -3.66 26.50 17.92
CA THR A 489 -4.22 27.67 17.23
C THR A 489 -4.03 27.55 15.72
N VAL A 490 -5.13 27.67 14.97
CA VAL A 490 -5.19 27.38 13.53
C VAL A 490 -5.42 28.66 12.73
N PHE A 491 -4.51 28.98 11.81
CA PHE A 491 -4.46 30.29 11.13
C PHE A 491 -4.66 30.18 9.62
N GLY A 492 -5.46 31.09 9.05
CA GLY A 492 -5.53 31.34 7.61
C GLY A 492 -6.55 30.49 6.84
N LEU A 493 -7.51 29.88 7.53
CA LEU A 493 -8.66 29.21 6.90
C LEU A 493 -9.83 30.18 6.78
N LEU A 494 -10.51 30.19 5.62
CA LEU A 494 -11.64 31.08 5.38
C LEU A 494 -12.82 30.70 6.29
N GLY A 495 -13.18 31.61 7.19
CA GLY A 495 -14.19 31.40 8.23
C GLY A 495 -13.62 31.42 9.65
N GLY A 496 -12.29 31.30 9.80
CA GLY A 496 -11.56 31.55 11.04
C GLY A 496 -10.68 32.80 10.96
N ILE A 497 -9.75 32.91 11.90
CA ILE A 497 -8.78 34.00 12.00
C ILE A 497 -7.75 33.96 10.85
N GLY A 498 -7.21 35.13 10.50
CA GLY A 498 -6.17 35.28 9.49
C GLY A 498 -4.85 34.63 9.88
N ALA A 499 -3.86 34.76 9.00
CA ALA A 499 -2.47 34.33 9.27
C ALA A 499 -1.52 35.53 9.40
N HIS A 500 -2.05 36.71 9.73
CA HIS A 500 -1.21 37.88 9.97
C HIS A 500 -0.43 37.70 11.29
N PRO A 501 0.81 38.20 11.41
CA PRO A 501 1.57 38.07 12.67
C PRO A 501 0.83 38.60 13.91
N GLU A 502 0.02 39.65 13.76
CA GLU A 502 -0.83 40.17 14.84
C GLU A 502 -1.90 39.16 15.29
N ASP A 503 -2.44 38.35 14.38
CA ASP A 503 -3.41 37.30 14.72
C ASP A 503 -2.72 36.23 15.58
N VAL A 504 -1.51 35.82 15.19
CA VAL A 504 -0.69 34.84 15.93
C VAL A 504 -0.37 35.37 17.34
N ALA A 505 0.12 36.62 17.42
CA ALA A 505 0.45 37.26 18.69
C ALA A 505 -0.79 37.45 19.59
N HIS A 506 -1.95 37.78 19.00
CA HIS A 506 -3.19 37.98 19.74
C HIS A 506 -3.73 36.67 20.33
N MET A 507 -3.71 35.59 19.56
CA MET A 507 -4.14 34.26 20.03
C MET A 507 -3.26 33.78 21.18
N LYS A 508 -1.92 33.91 21.06
CA LYS A 508 -0.98 33.59 22.15
C LYS A 508 -1.25 34.40 23.41
N ARG A 509 -1.36 35.72 23.29
CA ARG A 509 -1.66 36.62 24.41
C ARG A 509 -2.99 36.29 25.09
N THR A 510 -3.99 35.87 24.32
CA THR A 510 -5.28 35.47 24.87
C THR A 510 -5.19 34.14 25.60
N ALA A 511 -4.50 33.14 25.04
CA ALA A 511 -4.25 31.88 25.72
C ALA A 511 -3.47 32.08 27.03
N ASP A 512 -2.40 32.89 27.03
CA ASP A 512 -1.62 33.23 28.25
C ASP A 512 -2.50 33.84 29.34
N ARG A 513 -3.39 34.76 28.95
CA ARG A 513 -4.30 35.43 29.89
C ARG A 513 -5.36 34.49 30.46
N LEU A 514 -5.82 33.51 29.69
CA LEU A 514 -6.90 32.60 30.09
C LEU A 514 -6.39 31.37 30.84
N PHE A 515 -5.22 30.84 30.47
CA PHE A 515 -4.73 29.55 30.93
C PHE A 515 -3.41 29.61 31.71
N GLY A 516 -2.71 30.76 31.72
CA GLY A 516 -1.43 30.90 32.41
C GLY A 516 -0.42 29.84 31.96
N ASP A 517 0.10 29.08 32.92
CA ASP A 517 1.07 28.00 32.69
C ASP A 517 0.42 26.61 32.48
N ASP A 518 -0.92 26.51 32.49
CA ASP A 518 -1.65 25.24 32.43
C ASP A 518 -1.80 24.70 31.00
N TYR A 519 -1.20 25.33 29.99
CA TYR A 519 -1.38 24.94 28.59
C TYR A 519 -0.06 24.78 27.82
N VAL A 520 -0.08 23.87 26.86
CA VAL A 520 0.98 23.64 25.89
C VAL A 520 0.50 24.19 24.55
N TRP A 521 1.19 25.20 24.04
CA TRP A 521 0.79 25.87 22.81
C TRP A 521 1.37 25.18 21.57
N SER A 522 0.54 24.95 20.56
CA SER A 522 0.94 24.55 19.21
C SER A 522 0.28 25.46 18.17
N VAL A 523 0.91 25.60 16.99
CA VAL A 523 0.34 26.36 15.87
C VAL A 523 0.26 25.57 14.56
N LEU A 524 -0.78 25.88 13.78
CA LEU A 524 -0.98 25.43 12.41
C LEU A 524 -1.18 26.65 11.49
N GLY A 525 -0.33 26.81 10.46
CA GLY A 525 -0.51 27.82 9.42
C GLY A 525 -0.97 27.21 8.09
N ALA A 526 -2.14 27.60 7.59
CA ALA A 526 -2.69 27.04 6.36
C ALA A 526 -1.87 27.41 5.10
N GLY A 527 -1.59 26.41 4.26
CA GLY A 527 -0.93 26.53 2.97
C GLY A 527 0.44 27.21 3.07
N ARG A 528 0.62 28.29 2.30
CA ARG A 528 1.90 29.03 2.24
C ARG A 528 2.35 29.61 3.59
N ASN A 529 1.44 29.70 4.57
CA ASN A 529 1.73 30.31 5.86
C ASN A 529 2.38 29.34 6.86
N GLN A 530 2.38 28.03 6.56
CA GLN A 530 2.83 26.95 7.46
C GLN A 530 4.16 27.27 8.16
N MET A 531 5.20 27.55 7.39
CA MET A 531 6.55 27.79 7.93
C MET A 531 6.68 29.17 8.61
N ASN A 532 5.95 30.18 8.16
CA ASN A 532 6.01 31.53 8.76
C ASN A 532 5.32 31.58 10.12
N VAL A 533 4.20 30.86 10.27
CA VAL A 533 3.48 30.75 11.54
C VAL A 533 4.27 29.85 12.50
N ALA A 534 4.82 28.73 12.02
CA ALA A 534 5.71 27.88 12.81
C ALA A 534 6.92 28.65 13.35
N ALA A 535 7.56 29.49 12.53
CA ALA A 535 8.68 30.34 12.96
C ALA A 535 8.32 31.27 14.12
N GLN A 536 7.14 31.91 14.05
CA GLN A 536 6.68 32.83 15.09
C GLN A 536 6.37 32.12 16.40
N ALA A 537 5.79 30.93 16.34
CA ALA A 537 5.51 30.15 17.54
C ALA A 537 6.79 29.62 18.18
N ALA A 538 7.70 29.04 17.39
CA ALA A 538 8.98 28.53 17.88
C ALA A 538 9.80 29.62 18.59
N ALA A 539 9.86 30.83 18.02
CA ALA A 539 10.53 31.97 18.63
C ALA A 539 9.90 32.45 19.95
N GLN A 540 8.67 32.01 20.27
CA GLN A 540 7.92 32.33 21.48
C GLN A 540 7.76 31.11 22.41
N GLY A 541 8.51 30.03 22.19
CA GLY A 541 8.45 28.81 22.99
C GLY A 541 7.23 27.92 22.71
N GLY A 542 6.54 28.12 21.59
CA GLY A 542 5.43 27.28 21.14
C GLY A 542 5.90 26.07 20.31
N ASN A 543 5.04 25.06 20.24
CA ASN A 543 5.19 23.88 19.37
C ASN A 543 4.65 24.18 17.96
N VAL A 544 4.98 23.31 17.01
CA VAL A 544 4.64 23.52 15.59
C VAL A 544 3.96 22.29 14.99
N ARG A 545 2.92 22.52 14.17
CA ARG A 545 2.27 21.51 13.34
C ARG A 545 2.58 21.77 11.87
N VAL A 546 3.00 20.71 11.18
CA VAL A 546 3.21 20.67 9.73
C VAL A 546 2.63 19.38 9.17
N GLY A 547 2.35 19.36 7.88
CA GLY A 547 1.81 18.20 7.19
C GLY A 547 1.08 18.58 5.91
N LEU A 548 0.89 17.58 5.03
CA LEU A 548 0.18 17.70 3.76
C LEU A 548 -1.30 18.01 3.93
N GLU A 549 -1.86 17.72 5.12
CA GLU A 549 -3.20 18.18 5.50
C GLU A 549 -3.30 19.71 5.45
N ASP A 550 -2.28 20.38 5.97
CA ASP A 550 -2.31 21.83 6.19
C ASP A 550 -1.74 22.59 4.99
N SER A 551 -0.76 22.01 4.29
CA SER A 551 -0.14 22.59 3.10
C SER A 551 0.33 21.51 2.13
N LEU A 552 -0.12 21.60 0.88
CA LEU A 552 0.42 20.76 -0.20
C LEU A 552 1.82 21.19 -0.69
N TRP A 553 2.38 22.29 -0.16
CA TRP A 553 3.55 22.97 -0.72
C TRP A 553 4.74 22.93 0.22
N ILE A 554 5.94 22.61 -0.28
CA ILE A 554 7.19 22.74 0.47
C ILE A 554 7.81 24.13 0.31
N SER A 555 7.59 24.78 -0.83
CA SER A 555 8.03 26.14 -1.12
C SER A 555 7.13 26.79 -2.19
N LYS A 556 7.36 28.06 -2.50
CA LYS A 556 6.53 28.81 -3.47
C LYS A 556 6.53 28.09 -4.83
N GLY A 557 5.36 27.58 -5.23
CA GLY A 557 5.17 26.89 -6.50
C GLY A 557 5.72 25.46 -6.56
N LYS A 558 6.20 24.90 -5.44
CA LYS A 558 6.70 23.51 -5.37
C LYS A 558 5.87 22.70 -4.38
N LEU A 559 5.26 21.62 -4.87
CA LEU A 559 4.57 20.65 -4.02
C LEU A 559 5.56 19.97 -3.07
N ALA A 560 5.12 19.65 -1.85
CA ALA A 560 5.87 18.76 -0.97
C ALA A 560 5.72 17.32 -1.47
N GLU A 561 6.82 16.57 -1.49
CA GLU A 561 6.81 15.17 -1.95
C GLU A 561 6.34 14.23 -0.83
N SER A 562 6.55 14.63 0.43
CA SER A 562 6.13 13.88 1.62
C SER A 562 5.86 14.78 2.84
N ASN A 563 5.15 14.24 3.84
CA ASN A 563 5.07 14.86 5.17
C ASN A 563 6.48 15.02 5.79
N ALA A 564 7.35 14.04 5.59
CA ALA A 564 8.72 14.05 6.11
C ALA A 564 9.55 15.24 5.60
N ASP A 565 9.30 15.73 4.38
CA ASP A 565 9.97 16.95 3.88
C ASP A 565 9.61 18.18 4.69
N GLN A 566 8.33 18.29 5.08
CA GLN A 566 7.86 19.40 5.89
C GLN A 566 8.36 19.27 7.32
N VAL A 567 8.40 18.06 7.88
CA VAL A 567 8.98 17.80 9.20
C VAL A 567 10.47 18.15 9.21
N ARG A 568 11.26 17.68 8.23
CA ARG A 568 12.69 18.05 8.11
C ARG A 568 12.87 19.57 8.01
N LYS A 569 12.02 20.24 7.24
CA LYS A 569 12.09 21.71 7.10
C LYS A 569 11.74 22.44 8.39
N ALA A 570 10.75 21.98 9.14
CA ALA A 570 10.40 22.53 10.44
C ALA A 570 11.52 22.26 11.47
N ARG A 571 12.08 21.05 11.48
CA ARG A 571 13.21 20.67 12.33
C ARG A 571 14.43 21.55 12.09
N LEU A 572 14.82 21.77 10.82
CA LEU A 572 15.92 22.69 10.49
C LEU A 572 15.66 24.12 10.99
N LEU A 573 14.41 24.57 10.98
CA LEU A 573 14.03 25.86 11.55
C LEU A 573 14.20 25.87 13.08
N LEU A 574 13.77 24.81 13.77
CA LEU A 574 13.87 24.70 15.23
C LEU A 574 15.34 24.61 15.67
N GLU A 575 16.12 23.74 15.04
CA GLU A 575 17.56 23.59 15.29
C GLU A 575 18.32 24.88 14.98
N GLY A 576 17.91 25.62 13.94
CA GLY A 576 18.46 26.94 13.63
C GLY A 576 18.19 28.01 14.70
N LEU A 577 17.15 27.83 15.53
CA LEU A 577 16.88 28.66 16.71
C LEU A 577 17.58 28.13 17.97
N GLY A 578 18.35 27.04 17.87
CA GLY A 578 19.00 26.38 19.01
C GLY A 578 18.04 25.55 19.86
N LEU A 579 16.89 25.15 19.31
CA LEU A 579 15.91 24.29 19.98
C LEU A 579 16.11 22.83 19.59
N GLU A 580 15.66 21.93 20.46
CA GLU A 580 15.62 20.49 20.20
C GLU A 580 14.17 20.03 19.97
N VAL A 581 14.02 19.00 19.15
CA VAL A 581 12.71 18.37 18.91
C VAL A 581 12.49 17.33 19.99
N ALA A 582 11.36 17.42 20.70
CA ALA A 582 10.99 16.43 21.69
C ALA A 582 10.94 15.02 21.08
N THR A 583 11.13 14.00 21.89
CA THR A 583 10.81 12.62 21.56
C THR A 583 9.32 12.36 21.83
N PRO A 584 8.74 11.27 21.29
CA PRO A 584 7.37 10.90 21.63
C PRO A 584 7.12 10.70 23.13
N ASP A 585 8.09 10.16 23.88
CA ASP A 585 7.94 9.94 25.32
C ASP A 585 8.04 11.25 26.12
N GLU A 586 8.87 12.19 25.70
CA GLU A 586 8.85 13.55 26.24
C GLU A 586 7.52 14.24 25.95
N ALA A 587 6.98 14.10 24.74
CA ALA A 587 5.65 14.63 24.40
C ALA A 587 4.55 13.99 25.27
N ARG A 588 4.62 12.68 25.55
CA ARG A 588 3.71 12.01 26.50
C ARG A 588 3.81 12.60 27.90
N GLY A 589 5.03 12.84 28.39
CA GLY A 589 5.27 13.47 29.69
C GLY A 589 4.75 14.91 29.76
N MET A 590 5.01 15.72 28.72
CA MET A 590 4.54 17.10 28.61
C MET A 590 3.01 17.22 28.61
N LEU A 591 2.31 16.22 28.09
CA LEU A 591 0.86 16.26 27.86
C LEU A 591 0.03 15.38 28.83
N ASP A 592 0.70 14.72 29.79
CA ASP A 592 0.08 13.75 30.71
C ASP A 592 -0.74 12.68 29.97
N LEU A 593 -0.12 12.07 28.96
CA LEU A 593 -0.78 11.05 28.13
C LEU A 593 -0.77 9.69 28.83
N LYS A 594 -1.84 8.92 28.58
CA LYS A 594 -2.02 7.59 29.20
C LYS A 594 -1.02 6.52 28.72
N GLY A 595 -0.22 6.79 27.70
CA GLY A 595 0.77 5.86 27.16
C GLY A 595 0.23 4.97 26.03
N ALA A 596 1.15 4.55 25.15
CA ALA A 596 0.85 3.81 23.93
C ALA A 596 0.18 2.44 24.16
N ASP A 597 0.43 1.81 25.31
CA ASP A 597 -0.15 0.51 25.66
C ASP A 597 -1.62 0.62 26.10
N ASN A 598 -2.10 1.83 26.43
CA ASN A 598 -3.43 2.07 26.98
C ASN A 598 -4.44 2.56 25.92
N VAL A 599 -4.26 2.15 24.67
CA VAL A 599 -5.16 2.41 23.52
C VAL A 599 -5.82 1.12 23.04
N ALA A 600 -6.91 1.22 22.27
CA ALA A 600 -7.67 0.06 21.78
C ALA A 600 -7.35 -0.30 20.31
N PHE A 601 -6.06 -0.31 19.97
CA PHE A 601 -5.52 -0.75 18.67
C PHE A 601 -4.05 -1.18 18.78
#